data_AF-A0A363N175-F1
#
_entry.id   AF-A0A363N175-F1
#
_cell.length_a   1.000
_cell.length_b   1.000
_cell.length_c   1.000
_cell.angle_alpha   90.00
_cell.angle_beta   90.00
_cell.angle_gamma   90.00
#
_symmetry.space_group_name_H-M   'P 1'
#
loop_
_entity.id
_entity.type
_entity.pdbx_description
1 polymer ?
#
loop_
_entity_poly.entity_id
_entity_poly.type
_entity_poly.pdbx_seq_one_letter_code
_entity_poly.pdbx_strand_id
1 'polypeptide(L)'
;MFSSIQLQADTLANASNVVIEKIAHPETEISVLGFILKGGFFLIPIALLLFYTIYVIFERYLYIQKASRIDARLMQDVGDKLHAGNIELARTIVERNDTAVGNILKEGVLVIGRPIAEIESNMDRAADIEIGEMERRLGHLGLIAGIAPTLGFIGTISGVIKIFYSISVTENISIGNISGGLYEKMISSGSGLIVGIIAYSAYHLLNGKIDDFALKIQKQILEFVNIIQRS
;
A
#
# COMPACT_ATOMS: atom_id res chain seq x y z
N MET A 1 20.59 37.19 -58.87
CA MET A 1 20.91 37.41 -57.43
C MET A 1 19.73 37.13 -56.50
N PHE A 2 18.48 37.04 -56.99
CA PHE A 2 17.29 36.76 -56.16
C PHE A 2 16.96 35.26 -55.98
N SER A 3 17.45 34.33 -56.83
CA SER A 3 17.10 32.90 -56.72
C SER A 3 17.87 32.13 -55.63
N SER A 4 19.09 32.57 -55.28
CA SER A 4 19.91 31.93 -54.24
C SER A 4 19.38 32.18 -52.83
N ILE A 5 18.73 33.32 -52.60
CA ILE A 5 18.10 33.66 -51.33
C ILE A 5 16.82 32.84 -51.12
N GLN A 6 16.08 32.56 -52.21
CA GLN A 6 14.87 31.74 -52.17
C GLN A 6 15.19 30.26 -51.85
N LEU A 7 16.22 29.70 -52.48
CA LEU A 7 16.71 28.34 -52.19
C LEU A 7 17.19 28.18 -50.74
N GLN A 8 17.83 29.20 -50.18
CA GLN A 8 18.29 29.18 -48.80
C GLN A 8 17.14 29.33 -47.80
N ALA A 9 16.10 30.12 -48.14
CA ALA A 9 14.87 30.22 -47.37
C ALA A 9 14.06 28.91 -47.40
N ASP A 10 13.96 28.24 -48.55
CA ASP A 10 13.30 26.93 -48.67
C ASP A 10 14.07 25.82 -47.93
N THR A 11 15.40 25.89 -47.91
CA THR A 11 16.24 24.94 -47.16
C THR A 11 16.12 25.15 -45.64
N LEU A 12 16.01 26.40 -45.18
CA LEU A 12 15.77 26.73 -43.78
C LEU A 12 14.32 26.44 -43.33
N ALA A 13 13.35 26.61 -44.23
CA ALA A 13 11.96 26.23 -44.00
C ALA A 13 11.78 24.71 -43.96
N ASN A 14 12.44 23.96 -44.85
CA ASN A 14 12.46 22.50 -44.79
C ASN A 14 13.26 21.98 -43.59
N ALA A 15 14.39 22.59 -43.23
CA ALA A 15 15.11 22.23 -42.02
C ALA A 15 14.28 22.52 -40.77
N SER A 16 13.54 23.63 -40.73
CA SER A 16 12.61 23.95 -39.64
C SER A 16 11.42 22.98 -39.61
N ASN A 17 10.85 22.60 -40.76
CA ASN A 17 9.77 21.62 -40.82
C ASN A 17 10.23 20.20 -40.45
N VAL A 18 11.43 19.77 -40.86
CA VAL A 18 12.02 18.47 -40.46
C VAL A 18 12.38 18.47 -38.98
N VAL A 19 12.84 19.60 -38.44
CA VAL A 19 13.11 19.74 -36.99
C VAL A 19 11.79 19.80 -36.21
N ILE A 20 10.75 20.47 -36.71
CA ILE A 20 9.42 20.52 -36.07
C ILE A 20 8.70 19.18 -36.16
N GLU A 21 8.80 18.43 -37.27
CA GLU A 21 8.22 17.08 -37.41
C GLU A 21 8.93 16.05 -36.50
N LYS A 22 10.24 16.22 -36.30
CA LYS A 22 11.04 15.37 -35.38
C LYS A 22 10.90 15.76 -33.90
N ILE A 23 10.45 16.98 -33.60
CA ILE A 23 10.11 17.45 -32.24
C ILE A 23 8.61 17.21 -31.93
N ALA A 24 7.74 17.09 -32.94
CA ALA A 24 6.31 16.86 -32.78
C ALA A 24 5.92 15.39 -32.55
N HIS A 25 6.84 14.43 -32.79
CA HIS A 25 6.61 13.02 -32.46
C HIS A 25 7.80 12.33 -31.73
N PRO A 26 8.17 12.72 -30.51
CA PRO A 26 8.70 11.80 -29.51
C PRO A 26 7.58 11.23 -28.62
N GLU A 27 6.32 11.40 -29.00
CA GLU A 27 5.22 10.64 -28.43
C GLU A 27 5.15 9.26 -29.09
N THR A 28 6.16 8.42 -28.87
CA THR A 28 5.78 7.10 -28.39
C THR A 28 5.16 7.36 -27.03
N GLU A 29 3.87 7.68 -26.99
CA GLU A 29 3.03 7.30 -25.86
C GLU A 29 3.35 5.83 -25.65
N ILE A 30 4.23 5.55 -24.69
CA ILE A 30 4.67 4.20 -24.44
C ILE A 30 3.48 3.59 -23.71
N SER A 31 2.54 3.10 -24.52
CA SER A 31 1.36 2.40 -24.05
C SER A 31 1.84 1.40 -23.02
N VAL A 32 1.21 1.38 -21.83
CA VAL A 32 1.51 0.41 -20.77
C VAL A 32 1.50 -1.01 -21.34
N LEU A 33 0.70 -1.25 -22.38
CA LEU A 33 0.65 -2.46 -23.18
C LEU A 33 1.95 -2.76 -23.96
N GLY A 34 2.54 -1.73 -24.59
CA GLY A 34 3.84 -1.81 -25.28
C GLY A 34 5.00 -2.04 -24.31
N PHE A 35 4.89 -1.52 -23.08
CA PHE A 35 5.82 -1.80 -21.97
C PHE A 35 5.71 -3.25 -21.47
N ILE A 36 4.50 -3.80 -21.37
CA ILE A 36 4.26 -5.21 -20.98
C ILE A 36 4.74 -6.17 -22.06
N LEU A 37 4.52 -5.86 -23.33
CA LEU A 37 5.04 -6.67 -24.44
C LEU A 37 6.57 -6.65 -24.53
N LYS A 38 7.21 -5.51 -24.25
CA LYS A 38 8.67 -5.36 -24.27
C LYS A 38 9.37 -5.88 -23.00
N GLY A 39 8.86 -5.55 -21.81
CA GLY A 39 9.45 -5.88 -20.50
C GLY A 39 9.70 -7.37 -20.24
N GLY A 40 9.08 -8.25 -21.04
CA GLY A 40 9.31 -9.69 -21.01
C GLY A 40 8.51 -10.39 -19.92
N PHE A 41 8.70 -11.71 -19.82
CA PHE A 41 7.94 -12.59 -18.94
C PHE A 41 7.90 -12.13 -17.46
N PHE A 42 8.95 -11.46 -16.98
CA PHE A 42 9.06 -11.00 -15.59
C PHE A 42 8.26 -9.72 -15.27
N LEU A 43 7.83 -8.95 -16.27
CA LEU A 43 7.03 -7.75 -16.02
C LEU A 43 5.56 -8.08 -15.67
N ILE A 44 5.05 -9.20 -16.19
CA ILE A 44 3.69 -9.70 -15.91
C ILE A 44 3.45 -9.94 -14.40
N PRO A 45 4.29 -10.71 -13.68
CA PRO A 45 4.09 -10.92 -12.25
C PRO A 45 4.26 -9.62 -11.44
N ILE A 46 5.15 -8.71 -11.84
CA ILE A 46 5.32 -7.40 -11.19
C ILE A 46 4.04 -6.55 -11.34
N ALA A 47 3.44 -6.55 -12.53
CA ALA A 47 2.19 -5.85 -12.76
C ALA A 47 1.04 -6.44 -11.93
N LEU A 48 0.94 -7.76 -11.83
CA LEU A 48 -0.04 -8.42 -10.96
C LEU A 48 0.15 -8.04 -9.48
N LEU A 49 1.40 -8.01 -9.01
CA LEU A 49 1.73 -7.56 -7.66
C LEU A 49 1.32 -6.11 -7.45
N LEU A 50 1.51 -5.21 -8.42
CA LEU A 50 1.06 -3.81 -8.32
C LEU A 50 -0.46 -3.71 -8.12
N PHE A 51 -1.25 -4.38 -8.95
CA PHE A 51 -2.72 -4.36 -8.81
C PHE A 51 -3.17 -4.93 -7.46
N TYR A 52 -2.54 -6.03 -7.02
CA TYR A 52 -2.82 -6.62 -5.73
C TYR A 52 -2.42 -5.68 -4.57
N THR A 53 -1.26 -5.03 -4.63
CA THR A 53 -0.83 -4.02 -3.65
C THR A 53 -1.86 -2.90 -3.53
N ILE A 54 -2.28 -2.32 -4.65
CA ILE A 54 -3.29 -1.25 -4.65
C ILE A 54 -4.60 -1.75 -4.02
N TYR A 55 -5.06 -2.94 -4.39
CA TYR A 55 -6.27 -3.54 -3.81
C TYR A 55 -6.18 -3.67 -2.29
N VAL A 56 -5.08 -4.24 -1.76
CA VAL A 56 -4.92 -4.41 -0.31
C VAL A 56 -4.80 -3.06 0.41
N ILE A 57 -4.12 -2.07 -0.19
CA ILE A 57 -4.04 -0.71 0.38
C ILE A 57 -5.43 -0.11 0.59
N PHE A 58 -6.28 -0.14 -0.45
CA PHE A 58 -7.63 0.43 -0.36
C PHE A 58 -8.52 -0.34 0.61
N GLU A 59 -8.53 -1.67 0.54
CA GLU A 59 -9.32 -2.51 1.44
C GLU A 59 -8.94 -2.27 2.91
N ARG A 60 -7.64 -2.27 3.22
CA ARG A 60 -7.15 -2.09 4.58
C ARG A 60 -7.31 -0.67 5.09
N TYR A 61 -7.07 0.33 4.25
CA TYR A 61 -7.27 1.73 4.64
C TYR A 61 -8.72 1.99 5.07
N LEU A 62 -9.69 1.49 4.30
CA LEU A 62 -11.11 1.66 4.61
C LEU A 62 -11.52 0.83 5.84
N TYR A 63 -11.01 -0.40 5.98
CA TYR A 63 -11.28 -1.25 7.14
C TYR A 63 -10.78 -0.61 8.42
N ILE A 64 -9.50 -0.21 8.46
CA ILE A 64 -8.88 0.43 9.63
C ILE A 64 -9.61 1.73 9.94
N GLN A 65 -9.89 2.58 8.95
CA GLN A 65 -10.59 3.83 9.18
C GLN A 65 -12.00 3.65 9.74
N LYS A 66 -12.71 2.58 9.36
CA LYS A 66 -14.05 2.27 9.89
C LYS A 66 -13.96 1.69 11.31
N ALA A 67 -13.08 0.72 11.53
CA ALA A 67 -12.94 0.01 12.79
C ALA A 67 -12.31 0.89 13.88
N SER A 68 -11.36 1.76 13.51
CA SER A 68 -10.68 2.71 14.41
C SER A 68 -11.49 3.98 14.70
N ARG A 69 -12.78 4.04 14.32
CA ARG A 69 -13.63 5.17 14.70
C ARG A 69 -13.85 5.12 16.19
N ILE A 70 -13.31 6.12 16.88
CA ILE A 70 -13.54 6.31 18.30
C ILE A 70 -14.67 7.31 18.45
N ASP A 71 -15.81 6.84 18.94
CA ASP A 71 -16.85 7.73 19.42
C ASP A 71 -16.47 8.20 20.83
N ALA A 72 -16.06 9.47 20.94
CA ALA A 72 -15.65 10.06 22.21
C ALA A 72 -16.77 10.06 23.25
N ARG A 73 -18.04 10.00 22.81
CA ARG A 73 -19.20 9.95 23.72
C ARG A 73 -19.48 8.55 24.23
N LEU A 74 -19.05 7.50 23.52
CA LEU A 74 -19.35 6.13 23.89
C LEU A 74 -18.82 5.77 25.28
N MET A 75 -17.57 6.15 25.59
CA MET A 75 -16.99 5.90 26.91
C MET A 75 -17.74 6.66 28.01
N GLN A 76 -18.07 7.93 27.75
CA GLN A 76 -18.80 8.77 28.70
C GLN A 76 -20.21 8.22 28.96
N ASP A 77 -20.95 7.88 27.91
CA ASP A 77 -22.29 7.33 28.00
C ASP A 77 -22.31 5.99 28.74
N VAL A 78 -21.32 5.11 28.49
CA VAL A 78 -21.18 3.84 29.21
C VAL A 78 -20.84 4.09 30.68
N GLY A 79 -19.90 4.99 30.97
CA GLY A 79 -19.52 5.34 32.34
C GLY A 79 -20.68 5.89 33.15
N ASP A 80 -21.48 6.79 32.58
CA ASP A 80 -22.66 7.37 33.23
C ASP A 80 -23.72 6.31 33.56
N LYS A 81 -23.93 5.30 32.69
CA LYS A 81 -24.87 4.20 32.94
C LYS A 81 -24.36 3.20 33.96
N LEU A 82 -23.05 2.96 34.01
CA LEU A 82 -22.43 2.10 35.02
C LEU A 82 -22.51 2.73 36.41
N HIS A 83 -22.21 4.03 36.54
CA HIS A 83 -22.39 4.76 37.81
C HIS A 83 -23.86 4.80 38.28
N ALA A 84 -24.81 4.85 37.34
CA ALA A 84 -26.24 4.75 37.65
C ALA A 84 -26.70 3.32 38.04
N GLY A 85 -25.80 2.34 38.08
CA GLY A 85 -26.08 0.94 38.39
C GLY A 85 -26.86 0.20 37.29
N ASN A 86 -27.00 0.79 36.09
CA ASN A 86 -27.84 0.26 35.02
C ASN A 86 -26.99 -0.44 33.95
N ILE A 87 -26.49 -1.63 34.30
CA ILE A 87 -25.62 -2.46 33.45
C ILE A 87 -26.34 -2.87 32.15
N GLU A 88 -27.65 -3.13 32.20
CA GLU A 88 -28.44 -3.50 31.02
C GLU A 88 -28.51 -2.38 29.97
N LEU A 89 -28.62 -1.12 30.41
CA LEU A 89 -28.55 0.02 29.49
C LEU A 89 -27.13 0.21 28.93
N ALA A 90 -26.10 0.04 29.75
CA ALA A 90 -24.71 0.10 29.28
C ALA A 90 -24.45 -0.96 28.20
N ARG A 91 -24.96 -2.18 28.40
CA ARG A 91 -24.88 -3.29 27.44
C ARG A 91 -25.56 -2.97 26.11
N THR A 92 -26.76 -2.38 26.15
CA THR A 92 -27.50 -2.01 24.93
C THR A 92 -26.76 -0.93 24.11
N ILE A 93 -26.06 -0.01 24.78
CA ILE A 93 -25.30 1.06 24.11
C ILE A 93 -24.08 0.49 23.38
N VAL A 94 -23.32 -0.40 24.02
CA VAL A 94 -22.13 -1.03 23.42
C VAL A 94 -22.50 -2.02 22.31
N GLU A 95 -23.60 -2.77 22.44
CA GLU A 95 -24.06 -3.72 21.41
C GLU A 95 -24.53 -3.04 20.11
N ARG A 96 -24.90 -1.75 20.16
CA ARG A 96 -25.29 -0.98 18.97
C ARG A 96 -24.11 -0.38 18.21
N ASN A 97 -22.91 -0.47 18.76
CA ASN A 97 -21.74 0.21 18.22
C ASN A 97 -20.76 -0.81 17.61
N ASP A 98 -20.77 -0.92 16.27
CA ASP A 98 -19.90 -1.82 15.49
C ASP A 98 -18.46 -1.29 15.33
N THR A 99 -17.90 -0.64 16.36
CA THR A 99 -16.51 -0.17 16.38
C THR A 99 -15.66 -1.09 17.24
N ALA A 100 -14.35 -1.10 17.00
CA ALA A 100 -13.43 -1.90 17.82
C ALA A 100 -13.50 -1.47 19.31
N VAL A 101 -13.68 -0.18 19.59
CA VAL A 101 -13.92 0.32 20.96
C VAL A 101 -15.20 -0.28 21.55
N GLY A 102 -16.29 -0.31 20.78
CA GLY A 102 -17.56 -0.89 21.21
C GLY A 102 -17.45 -2.37 21.56
N ASN A 103 -16.74 -3.15 20.75
CA ASN A 103 -16.50 -4.57 21.00
C ASN A 103 -15.68 -4.81 22.28
N ILE A 104 -14.64 -4.01 22.51
CA ILE A 104 -13.80 -4.12 23.72
C ILE A 104 -14.60 -3.73 24.97
N LEU A 105 -15.36 -2.63 24.91
CA LEU A 105 -16.24 -2.21 25.99
C LEU A 105 -17.34 -3.23 26.28
N LYS A 106 -17.89 -3.87 25.25
CA LYS A 106 -18.87 -4.95 25.40
C LYS A 106 -18.30 -6.10 26.22
N GLU A 107 -17.09 -6.57 25.92
CA GLU A 107 -16.45 -7.62 26.71
C GLU A 107 -16.23 -7.16 28.16
N GLY A 108 -15.78 -5.92 28.38
CA GLY A 108 -15.63 -5.35 29.72
C GLY A 108 -16.94 -5.30 30.52
N VAL A 109 -18.05 -4.90 29.89
CA VAL A 109 -19.38 -4.83 30.52
C VAL A 109 -19.94 -6.22 30.85
N LEU A 110 -19.65 -7.24 30.04
CA LEU A 110 -20.15 -8.61 30.25
C LEU A 110 -19.54 -9.31 31.47
N VAL A 111 -18.33 -8.91 31.89
CA VAL A 111 -17.65 -9.48 33.07
C VAL A 111 -17.71 -8.60 34.31
N ILE A 112 -18.56 -7.57 34.32
CA ILE A 112 -18.82 -6.76 35.52
C ILE A 112 -19.30 -7.65 36.67
N GLY A 113 -18.73 -7.46 37.86
CA GLY A 113 -18.98 -8.27 39.06
C GLY A 113 -17.86 -9.27 39.38
N ARG A 114 -16.86 -9.40 38.49
CA ARG A 114 -15.61 -10.15 38.74
C ARG A 114 -14.52 -9.23 39.32
N PRO A 115 -13.40 -9.79 39.83
CA PRO A 115 -12.26 -8.98 40.23
C PRO A 115 -11.80 -8.05 39.09
N ILE A 116 -11.44 -6.81 39.40
CA ILE A 116 -11.05 -5.80 38.40
C ILE A 116 -9.93 -6.31 37.48
N ALA A 117 -8.97 -7.06 38.02
CA ALA A 117 -7.89 -7.66 37.24
C ALA A 117 -8.40 -8.64 36.16
N GLU A 118 -9.50 -9.36 36.39
CA GLU A 118 -10.13 -10.20 35.36
C GLU A 118 -10.87 -9.37 34.31
N ILE A 119 -11.46 -8.23 34.70
CA ILE A 119 -12.15 -7.33 33.76
C ILE A 119 -11.14 -6.71 32.81
N GLU A 120 -10.08 -6.11 33.35
CA GLU A 120 -8.96 -5.52 32.58
C GLU A 120 -8.34 -6.56 31.65
N SER A 121 -8.01 -7.75 32.16
CA SER A 121 -7.41 -8.81 31.34
C SER A 121 -8.32 -9.28 30.20
N ASN A 122 -9.65 -9.31 30.37
CA ASN A 122 -10.56 -9.66 29.28
C ASN A 122 -10.66 -8.55 28.24
N MET A 123 -10.65 -7.28 28.67
CA MET A 123 -10.64 -6.14 27.76
C MET A 123 -9.34 -6.08 26.94
N ASP A 124 -8.19 -6.34 27.56
CA ASP A 124 -6.89 -6.41 26.87
C ASP A 124 -6.89 -7.52 25.81
N ARG A 125 -7.42 -8.71 26.14
CA ARG A 125 -7.56 -9.79 25.15
C ARG A 125 -8.47 -9.42 23.99
N ALA A 126 -9.57 -8.74 24.26
CA ALA A 126 -10.46 -8.24 23.21
C ALA A 126 -9.76 -7.21 22.33
N ALA A 127 -8.95 -6.32 22.94
CA ALA A 127 -8.13 -5.36 22.21
C ALA A 127 -7.11 -6.04 21.31
N ASP A 128 -6.39 -7.05 21.81
CA ASP A 128 -5.41 -7.82 21.03
C ASP A 128 -6.06 -8.51 19.82
N ILE A 129 -7.28 -9.05 19.97
CA ILE A 129 -8.03 -9.66 18.88
C ILE A 129 -8.40 -8.62 17.81
N GLU A 130 -8.91 -7.45 18.23
CA GLU A 130 -9.28 -6.37 17.31
C GLU A 130 -8.05 -5.82 16.57
N ILE A 131 -6.94 -5.60 17.27
CA ILE A 131 -5.65 -5.18 16.69
C ILE A 131 -5.17 -6.24 15.69
N GLY A 132 -5.18 -7.51 16.07
CA GLY A 132 -4.78 -8.62 15.19
C GLY A 132 -5.62 -8.71 13.91
N GLU A 133 -6.93 -8.45 13.98
CA GLU A 133 -7.79 -8.41 12.79
C GLU A 133 -7.53 -7.18 11.90
N MET A 134 -7.08 -6.05 12.48
CA MET A 134 -6.61 -4.89 11.71
C MET A 134 -5.28 -5.18 11.00
N GLU A 135 -4.33 -5.81 11.71
CA GLU A 135 -3.03 -6.22 11.18
C GLU A 135 -3.13 -7.32 10.12
N ARG A 136 -4.24 -8.07 10.13
CA ARG A 136 -4.49 -9.13 9.16
C ARG A 136 -4.31 -8.59 7.74
N ARG A 137 -3.50 -9.29 6.94
CA ARG A 137 -3.12 -8.92 5.56
C ARG A 137 -2.10 -7.78 5.41
N LEU A 138 -1.72 -7.04 6.46
CA LEU A 138 -0.60 -6.09 6.35
C LEU A 138 0.72 -6.82 6.06
N GLY A 139 0.89 -8.02 6.61
CA GLY A 139 2.01 -8.91 6.27
C GLY A 139 2.15 -9.20 4.76
N HIS A 140 1.06 -9.12 3.99
CA HIS A 140 1.13 -9.28 2.54
C HIS A 140 1.81 -8.08 1.88
N LEU A 141 1.55 -6.85 2.35
CA LEU A 141 2.27 -5.67 1.85
C LEU A 141 3.77 -5.76 2.17
N GLY A 142 4.11 -6.19 3.39
CA GLY A 142 5.50 -6.42 3.78
C GLY A 142 6.19 -7.47 2.91
N LEU A 143 5.49 -8.55 2.58
CA LEU A 143 5.99 -9.58 1.67
C LEU A 143 6.22 -9.03 0.26
N ILE A 144 5.26 -8.28 -0.29
CA ILE A 144 5.37 -7.70 -1.64
C ILE A 144 6.48 -6.65 -1.70
N ALA A 145 6.68 -5.87 -0.64
CA ALA A 145 7.76 -4.91 -0.53
C ALA A 145 9.15 -5.55 -0.71
N GLY A 146 9.33 -6.79 -0.25
CA GLY A 146 10.57 -7.55 -0.45
C GLY A 146 10.62 -8.32 -1.78
N ILE A 147 9.51 -8.92 -2.21
CA ILE A 147 9.48 -9.78 -3.40
C ILE A 147 9.47 -8.98 -4.71
N ALA A 148 8.80 -7.83 -4.79
CA ALA A 148 8.68 -7.08 -6.03
C ALA A 148 10.05 -6.56 -6.56
N PRO A 149 10.92 -5.95 -5.73
CA PRO A 149 12.27 -5.55 -6.17
C PRO A 149 13.14 -6.73 -6.60
N THR A 150 13.07 -7.84 -5.86
CA THR A 150 13.89 -9.02 -6.14
C THR A 150 13.45 -9.69 -7.45
N LEU A 151 12.14 -9.73 -7.75
CA LEU A 151 11.65 -10.17 -9.06
C LEU A 151 12.12 -9.26 -10.21
N GLY A 152 12.11 -7.95 -10.02
CA GLY A 152 12.63 -6.99 -11.00
C GLY A 152 14.13 -7.17 -11.28
N PHE A 153 14.91 -7.43 -10.23
CA PHE A 153 16.33 -7.75 -10.33
C PHE A 153 16.57 -9.05 -11.10
N ILE A 154 15.83 -10.12 -10.79
CA ILE A 154 15.89 -11.40 -11.51
C ILE A 154 15.58 -11.22 -12.99
N GLY A 155 14.58 -10.39 -13.33
CA GLY A 155 14.24 -10.08 -14.73
C GLY A 155 15.40 -9.43 -15.49
N THR A 156 16.16 -8.55 -14.82
CA THR A 156 17.35 -7.91 -15.41
C THR A 156 18.47 -8.91 -15.62
N ILE A 157 18.79 -9.72 -14.60
CA ILE A 157 19.85 -10.74 -14.69
C ILE A 157 19.54 -11.76 -15.79
N SER A 158 18.29 -12.24 -15.88
CA SER A 158 17.86 -13.15 -16.95
C SER A 158 18.02 -12.50 -18.33
N GLY A 159 17.69 -11.21 -18.45
CA GLY A 159 17.87 -10.43 -19.67
C GLY A 159 19.33 -10.34 -20.11
N VAL A 160 20.21 -9.98 -19.18
CA VAL A 160 21.66 -9.89 -19.41
C VAL A 160 22.20 -11.25 -19.88
N ILE A 161 21.85 -12.34 -19.21
CA ILE A 161 22.26 -13.71 -19.59
C ILE A 161 21.84 -14.02 -21.04
N LYS A 162 20.60 -13.69 -21.41
CA LYS A 162 20.08 -13.94 -22.77
C LYS A 162 20.82 -13.13 -23.84
N ILE A 163 21.18 -11.88 -23.54
CA ILE A 163 21.94 -11.01 -24.45
C ILE A 163 23.33 -11.60 -24.69
N PHE A 164 24.07 -11.94 -23.62
CA PHE A 164 25.41 -12.53 -23.75
C PHE A 164 25.38 -13.91 -24.40
N TYR A 165 24.38 -14.73 -24.10
CA TYR A 165 24.18 -16.01 -24.79
C TYR A 165 23.97 -15.82 -26.30
N SER A 166 23.14 -14.85 -26.70
CA SER A 166 22.93 -14.55 -28.12
C SER A 166 24.22 -14.12 -28.82
N ILE A 167 25.06 -13.31 -28.18
CA ILE A 167 26.37 -12.90 -28.72
C ILE A 167 27.29 -14.12 -28.91
N SER A 168 27.30 -15.04 -27.93
CA SER A 168 28.14 -16.24 -28.01
C SER A 168 27.77 -17.18 -29.16
N VAL A 169 26.50 -17.18 -29.58
CA VAL A 169 25.99 -18.05 -30.66
C VAL A 169 26.13 -17.38 -32.04
N THR A 170 25.90 -16.07 -32.13
CA THR A 170 25.92 -15.37 -33.43
C THR A 170 27.28 -14.81 -33.81
N GLU A 171 28.22 -14.76 -32.86
CA GLU A 171 29.54 -14.11 -32.97
C GLU A 171 29.47 -12.63 -33.41
N ASN A 172 28.26 -12.04 -33.40
CA ASN A 172 28.00 -10.70 -33.89
C ASN A 172 27.74 -9.74 -32.73
N ILE A 173 28.69 -8.83 -32.51
CA ILE A 173 28.62 -7.81 -31.48
C ILE A 173 27.99 -6.55 -32.08
N SER A 174 26.66 -6.50 -32.08
CA SER A 174 25.92 -5.27 -32.40
C SER A 174 25.64 -4.47 -31.13
N ILE A 175 26.30 -3.31 -30.98
CA ILE A 175 26.12 -2.40 -29.83
C ILE A 175 24.66 -1.97 -29.68
N GLY A 176 23.94 -1.76 -30.79
CA GLY A 176 22.53 -1.38 -30.77
C GLY A 176 21.60 -2.46 -30.19
N ASN A 177 21.90 -3.74 -30.46
CA ASN A 177 21.12 -4.86 -29.91
C ASN A 177 21.35 -5.02 -28.42
N ILE A 178 22.60 -4.82 -27.98
CA ILE A 178 22.98 -4.89 -26.56
C ILE A 178 22.31 -3.74 -25.79
N SER A 179 22.45 -2.51 -26.26
CA SER A 179 21.91 -1.33 -25.57
C SER A 179 20.38 -1.35 -25.50
N GLY A 180 19.70 -1.70 -26.60
CA GLY A 180 18.24 -1.83 -26.62
C GLY A 180 17.73 -2.96 -25.72
N GLY A 181 18.39 -4.12 -25.75
CA GLY A 181 18.03 -5.25 -24.89
C GLY A 181 18.27 -4.96 -23.40
N LEU A 182 19.37 -4.29 -23.05
CA LEU A 182 19.63 -3.91 -21.66
C LEU A 182 18.64 -2.86 -21.17
N TYR A 183 18.34 -1.84 -21.97
CA TYR A 183 17.36 -0.80 -21.64
C TYR A 183 15.99 -1.42 -21.29
N GLU A 184 15.50 -2.32 -22.13
CA GLU A 184 14.24 -3.03 -21.91
C GLU A 184 14.21 -3.83 -20.60
N LYS A 185 15.36 -4.36 -20.17
CA LYS A 185 15.46 -5.20 -18.98
C LYS A 185 15.64 -4.38 -17.71
N MET A 186 16.34 -3.24 -17.79
CA MET A 186 16.44 -2.27 -16.70
C MET A 186 15.09 -1.70 -16.29
N ILE A 187 14.16 -1.56 -17.24
CA ILE A 187 12.77 -1.19 -16.96
C ILE A 187 12.13 -2.16 -15.98
N SER A 188 12.31 -3.48 -16.14
CA SER A 188 11.73 -4.47 -15.24
C SER A 188 12.22 -4.31 -13.80
N SER A 189 13.50 -3.96 -13.62
CA SER A 189 14.06 -3.66 -12.29
C SER A 189 13.48 -2.37 -11.70
N GLY A 190 13.42 -1.30 -12.50
CA GLY A 190 12.82 -0.03 -12.08
C GLY A 190 11.36 -0.20 -11.66
N SER A 191 10.56 -0.93 -12.43
CA SER A 191 9.17 -1.24 -12.09
C SER A 191 9.05 -2.04 -10.78
N GLY A 192 9.89 -3.07 -10.59
CA GLY A 192 9.88 -3.86 -9.36
C GLY A 192 10.21 -3.02 -8.12
N LEU A 193 11.18 -2.11 -8.23
CA LEU A 193 11.54 -1.17 -7.16
C LEU A 193 10.40 -0.21 -6.84
N ILE A 194 9.75 0.37 -7.84
CA ILE A 194 8.62 1.30 -7.65
C ILE A 194 7.49 0.60 -6.89
N VAL A 195 7.12 -0.62 -7.30
CA VAL A 195 6.09 -1.42 -6.62
C VAL A 195 6.50 -1.73 -5.18
N GLY A 196 7.75 -2.12 -4.96
CA GLY A 196 8.28 -2.41 -3.63
C GLY A 196 8.23 -1.20 -2.70
N ILE A 197 8.63 -0.02 -3.18
CA ILE A 197 8.58 1.23 -2.42
C ILE A 197 7.13 1.57 -2.02
N ILE A 198 6.18 1.49 -2.96
CA ILE A 198 4.77 1.78 -2.68
C ILE A 198 4.22 0.82 -1.61
N ALA A 199 4.50 -0.49 -1.74
CA ALA A 199 4.07 -1.49 -0.77
C ALA A 199 4.70 -1.25 0.60
N TYR A 200 6.00 -0.93 0.66
CA TYR A 200 6.72 -0.68 1.90
C TYR A 200 6.22 0.57 2.64
N SER A 201 6.01 1.66 1.91
CA SER A 201 5.47 2.90 2.48
C SER A 201 4.06 2.68 3.00
N ALA A 202 3.20 2.01 2.23
CA ALA A 202 1.84 1.74 2.68
C ALA A 202 1.79 0.81 3.90
N TYR A 203 2.65 -0.21 3.96
CA TYR A 203 2.78 -1.08 5.13
C TYR A 203 3.10 -0.28 6.40
N HIS A 204 4.13 0.58 6.36
CA HIS A 204 4.51 1.38 7.53
C HIS A 204 3.45 2.43 7.91
N LEU A 205 2.80 3.06 6.93
CA LEU A 205 1.74 4.03 7.22
C LEU A 205 0.50 3.40 7.86
N LEU A 206 0.13 2.19 7.44
CA LEU A 206 -1.01 1.47 8.03
C LEU A 206 -0.65 0.89 9.40
N ASN A 207 0.55 0.33 9.58
CA ASN A 207 1.02 -0.11 10.90
C ASN A 207 1.03 1.04 11.91
N GLY A 208 1.60 2.20 11.55
CA GLY A 208 1.62 3.35 12.46
C GLY A 208 0.22 3.80 12.89
N LYS A 209 -0.79 3.66 12.02
CA LYS A 209 -2.19 3.94 12.39
C LYS A 209 -2.75 2.92 13.39
N ILE A 210 -2.36 1.65 13.26
CA ILE A 210 -2.78 0.58 14.17
C ILE A 210 -2.10 0.79 15.54
N ASP A 211 -0.81 1.12 15.57
CA ASP A 211 -0.08 1.42 16.80
C ASP A 211 -0.70 2.61 17.54
N ASP A 212 -1.02 3.70 16.82
CA ASP A 212 -1.73 4.86 17.37
C ASP A 212 -3.12 4.49 17.92
N PHE A 213 -3.79 3.52 17.29
CA PHE A 213 -5.08 3.03 17.76
C PHE A 213 -4.94 2.17 19.01
N ALA A 214 -3.95 1.28 19.07
CA ALA A 214 -3.64 0.44 20.23
C ALA A 214 -3.40 1.28 21.49
N LEU A 215 -2.61 2.36 21.38
CA LEU A 215 -2.37 3.30 22.48
C LEU A 215 -3.66 3.98 22.97
N LYS A 216 -4.56 4.34 22.05
CA LYS A 216 -5.86 4.94 22.40
C LYS A 216 -6.77 3.96 23.12
N ILE A 217 -6.78 2.70 22.69
CA ILE A 217 -7.53 1.63 23.35
C ILE A 217 -7.02 1.39 24.77
N GLN A 218 -5.71 1.29 24.98
CA GLN A 218 -5.15 1.12 26.32
C GLN A 218 -5.58 2.24 27.27
N LYS A 219 -5.57 3.50 26.79
CA LYS A 219 -6.09 4.63 27.57
C LYS A 219 -7.57 4.47 27.94
N GLN A 220 -8.39 3.97 27.01
CA GLN A 220 -9.81 3.72 27.24
C GLN A 220 -10.06 2.59 28.23
N ILE A 221 -9.29 1.51 28.18
CA ILE A 221 -9.37 0.41 29.15
C ILE A 221 -9.05 0.94 30.56
N LEU A 222 -8.00 1.74 30.71
CA LEU A 222 -7.65 2.38 31.98
C LEU A 222 -8.76 3.32 32.49
N GLU A 223 -9.37 4.11 31.61
CA GLU A 223 -10.50 4.98 31.95
C GLU A 223 -11.70 4.17 32.46
N PHE A 224 -12.05 3.08 31.76
CA PHE A 224 -13.13 2.18 32.15
C PHE A 224 -12.90 1.52 33.52
N VAL A 225 -11.69 1.02 33.77
CA VAL A 225 -11.33 0.42 35.06
C VAL A 225 -11.42 1.45 36.20
N ASN A 226 -10.97 2.69 35.96
CA ASN A 226 -11.08 3.77 36.94
C ASN A 226 -12.53 4.14 37.27
N ILE A 227 -13.43 4.10 36.28
CA ILE A 227 -14.87 4.33 36.47
C ILE A 227 -15.43 3.26 37.40
N ILE A 228 -15.13 1.98 37.15
CA ILE A 228 -15.61 0.86 37.98
C ILE A 228 -15.05 0.92 39.40
N GLN A 229 -13.77 1.27 39.58
CA GLN A 229 -13.15 1.39 40.91
C GLN A 229 -13.76 2.49 41.78
N ARG A 230 -14.30 3.54 41.16
CA ARG A 230 -14.93 4.68 41.85
C ARG A 230 -16.43 4.54 42.05
N SER A 231 -17.04 3.51 41.44
CA SER A 231 -18.47 3.17 41.55
C SER A 231 -18.72 2.26 42.74
#